data_AF-A0A526QVX9-F1
#
_entry.id   AF-A0A526QVX9-F1
#
_cell.length_a   1.000
_cell.length_b   1.000
_cell.length_c   1.000
_cell.angle_alpha   90.00
_cell.angle_beta   90.00
_cell.angle_gamma   90.00
#
_symmetry.space_group_name_H-M   'P 1'
#
loop_
_entity.id
_entity.type
_entity.pdbx_description
1 polymer ?
#
loop_
_entity_poly.entity_id
_entity_poly.type
_entity_poly.pdbx_seq_one_letter_code
_entity_poly.pdbx_strand_id
1 'polypeptide(L)' 'LGNTRAICRKCYIHPLVFEAWANGRLLSEMAEASKRKRLIPGLDEEETLVLRWLETRGA' A
#
# COMPACT_ATOMS: atom_id res chain seq x y z
N LEU A 1 15.81 -2.64 -7.16
CA LEU A 1 16.33 -2.37 -5.80
C LEU A 1 17.72 -2.97 -5.53
N GLY A 2 18.14 -4.07 -6.18
CA GLY A 2 19.51 -4.59 -6.01
C GLY A 2 19.84 -5.19 -4.63
N ASN A 3 18.87 -5.21 -3.72
CA ASN A 3 19.00 -5.69 -2.35
C ASN A 3 18.59 -7.16 -2.21
N THR A 4 19.03 -7.80 -1.11
CA THR A 4 18.58 -9.16 -0.77
C THR A 4 17.11 -9.17 -0.37
N ARG A 5 16.44 -10.34 -0.49
CA ARG A 5 15.04 -10.50 -0.09
C ARG A 5 14.79 -10.06 1.36
N ALA A 6 15.71 -10.38 2.25
CA ALA A 6 15.63 -9.99 3.66
C ALA A 6 15.66 -8.45 3.82
N ILE A 7 16.54 -7.76 3.10
CA ILE A 7 16.65 -6.29 3.14
C ILE A 7 15.44 -5.62 2.50
N CYS A 8 14.98 -6.08 1.33
CA CYS A 8 13.76 -5.54 0.71
C CYS A 8 12.55 -5.63 1.65
N ARG A 9 12.35 -6.81 2.28
CA ARG A 9 11.23 -7.04 3.20
C ARG A 9 11.30 -6.18 4.45
N LYS A 10 12.51 -5.97 5.00
CA LYS A 10 12.69 -5.24 6.27
C LYS A 10 12.68 -3.72 6.10
N CYS A 11 13.18 -3.21 4.97
CA CYS A 11 13.52 -1.78 4.86
C CYS A 11 12.81 -1.03 3.72
N TYR A 12 12.21 -1.73 2.74
CA TYR A 12 11.62 -1.08 1.56
C TYR A 12 10.12 -1.29 1.42
N ILE A 13 9.62 -2.46 1.81
CA ILE A 13 8.21 -2.81 1.65
C ILE A 13 7.51 -2.58 2.98
N HIS A 14 6.43 -1.80 2.99
CA HIS A 14 5.65 -1.57 4.20
C HIS A 14 5.07 -2.88 4.74
N PRO A 15 5.23 -3.21 6.04
CA PRO A 15 4.78 -4.49 6.61
C PRO A 15 3.31 -4.81 6.35
N LEU A 16 2.44 -3.79 6.36
CA LEU A 16 1.01 -3.94 6.07
C LEU A 16 0.72 -4.64 4.74
N VAL A 17 1.58 -4.50 3.72
CA VAL A 17 1.39 -5.15 2.42
C VAL A 17 1.39 -6.67 2.59
N PHE A 18 2.34 -7.19 3.36
CA PHE A 18 2.43 -8.62 3.64
C PHE A 18 1.29 -9.09 4.53
N GLU A 19 0.96 -8.32 5.58
CA GLU A 19 -0.12 -8.68 6.50
C GLU A 19 -1.47 -8.73 5.78
N ALA A 20 -1.80 -7.74 4.96
CA ALA A 20 -3.06 -7.71 4.23
C ALA A 20 -3.12 -8.81 3.16
N TRP A 21 -2.01 -9.09 2.49
CA TRP A 21 -1.93 -10.18 1.53
C TRP A 21 -2.11 -11.55 2.20
N ALA A 22 -1.38 -11.82 3.28
CA ALA A 22 -1.43 -13.09 3.99
C ALA A 22 -2.82 -13.38 4.59
N ASN A 23 -3.55 -12.33 4.98
CA ASN A 23 -4.92 -12.44 5.49
C ASN A 23 -5.99 -12.40 4.37
N GLY A 24 -5.61 -12.35 3.10
CA GLY A 24 -6.55 -12.29 1.97
C GLY A 24 -7.36 -10.99 1.89
N ARG A 25 -6.94 -9.94 2.57
CA ARG A 25 -7.68 -8.66 2.65
C ARG A 25 -7.21 -7.60 1.66
N LEU A 26 -6.00 -7.73 1.10
CA LEU A 26 -5.37 -6.66 0.31
C LEU A 26 -6.28 -6.17 -0.84
N LEU A 27 -6.85 -7.08 -1.63
CA LEU A 27 -7.67 -6.70 -2.78
C LEU A 27 -8.95 -5.96 -2.40
N SER A 28 -9.68 -6.45 -1.39
CA SER A 28 -10.89 -5.78 -0.94
C SER A 28 -10.58 -4.42 -0.33
N GLU A 29 -9.48 -4.29 0.39
CA GLU A 29 -9.06 -3.03 1.00
C GLU A 29 -8.57 -2.01 -0.03
N MET A 30 -7.87 -2.45 -1.08
CA MET A 30 -7.54 -1.61 -2.23
C MET A 30 -8.81 -1.11 -2.95
N ALA A 31 -9.80 -1.99 -3.13
CA ALA A 31 -11.09 -1.62 -3.74
C ALA A 31 -11.87 -0.61 -2.89
N GLU A 32 -11.81 -0.71 -1.56
CA GLU A 32 -12.38 0.30 -0.67
C GLU A 32 -11.64 1.65 -0.77
N ALA A 33 -10.30 1.62 -0.81
CA ALA A 33 -9.49 2.83 -0.91
C ALA A 33 -9.69 3.56 -2.26
N SER A 34 -9.92 2.83 -3.35
CA SER A 34 -10.15 3.40 -4.69
C SER A 34 -11.53 4.04 -4.87
N LYS A 35 -12.50 3.81 -3.96
CA LYS A 35 -13.80 4.51 -3.98
C LYS A 35 -13.64 6.03 -3.87
N ARG A 36 -12.58 6.49 -3.21
CA ARG A 36 -12.21 7.91 -3.20
C ARG A 36 -11.43 8.21 -4.49
N LYS A 37 -12.01 9.02 -5.36
CA LYS A 37 -11.43 9.37 -6.68
C LYS A 37 -10.62 10.67 -6.72
N ARG A 38 -10.54 11.41 -5.62
CA ARG A 38 -9.73 12.65 -5.57
C ARG A 38 -8.29 12.29 -5.88
N LEU A 39 -7.53 13.05 -6.67
CA LEU A 39 -6.08 12.85 -6.75
C LEU A 39 -5.38 13.66 -5.66
N ILE A 40 -4.24 13.17 -5.18
CA ILE A 40 -3.37 13.97 -4.31
C ILE A 40 -2.42 14.73 -5.23
N PRO A 41 -2.36 16.07 -5.15
CA PRO A 41 -1.45 16.84 -6.00
C PRO A 41 -0.01 16.33 -5.89
N GLY A 42 0.60 16.00 -7.02
CA GLY A 42 1.97 15.47 -7.09
C GLY A 42 2.09 13.95 -7.03
N LEU A 43 0.98 13.21 -6.90
CA LEU A 43 0.94 11.74 -6.97
C LEU A 43 0.08 11.27 -8.14
N ASP A 44 0.45 10.14 -8.74
CA ASP A 44 -0.39 9.44 -9.71
C ASP A 44 -1.55 8.67 -9.04
N GLU A 45 -2.33 7.94 -9.84
CA GLU A 45 -3.50 7.20 -9.37
C GLU A 45 -3.11 6.08 -8.41
N GLU A 46 -2.09 5.30 -8.76
CA GLU A 46 -1.57 4.18 -7.98
C GLU A 46 -0.92 4.65 -6.67
N GLU A 47 -0.11 5.70 -6.72
CA GLU A 47 0.51 6.33 -5.56
C GLU A 47 -0.55 6.89 -4.61
N THR A 48 -1.56 7.59 -5.14
CA THR A 48 -2.69 8.09 -4.36
C THR A 48 -3.45 6.94 -3.69
N LEU A 49 -3.68 5.84 -4.41
CA LEU A 49 -4.37 4.67 -3.90
C LEU A 49 -3.61 4.03 -2.74
N VAL A 50 -2.31 3.77 -2.93
CA VAL A 50 -1.46 3.13 -1.92
C VAL A 50 -1.35 4.01 -0.68
N LEU A 51 -1.13 5.32 -0.84
CA LEU A 51 -1.05 6.25 0.28
C LEU A 51 -2.35 6.27 1.09
N ARG A 52 -3.50 6.34 0.42
CA ARG A 52 -4.81 6.29 1.11
C ARG A 52 -5.02 5.01 1.90
N TRP A 53 -4.67 3.90 1.30
CA TRP A 53 -4.83 2.60 1.95
C TRP A 53 -3.93 2.49 3.19
N LEU A 54 -2.72 3.06 3.14
CA LEU A 54 -1.81 3.17 4.29
C LEU A 54 -2.38 4.09 5.39
N GLU A 55 -2.80 5.31 5.03
CA GLU A 55 -3.36 6.29 6.00
C GLU A 55 -4.59 5.77 6.73
N THR A 56 -5.45 5.00 6.04
CA THR A 56 -6.66 4.40 6.63
C THR A 56 -6.33 3.40 7.75
N ARG A 57 -5.08 2.94 7.82
CA ARG A 57 -4.59 1.94 8.79
C ARG A 57 -3.67 2.53 9.85
N GLY A 58 -3.48 3.84 9.86
CA GLY A 58 -2.59 4.53 10.80
C GLY A 58 -1.10 4.25 10.54
N ALA A 59 -0.74 3.96 9.29
CA ALA A 59 0.65 3.96 8.84
C ALA A 59 1.17 5.39 8.59
#